data_AF-A0A7X3XAV1-F1
#
_entry.id   AF-A0A7X3XAV1-F1
#
_cell.length_a   1.000
_cell.length_b   1.000
_cell.length_c   1.000
_cell.angle_alpha   90.00
_cell.angle_beta   90.00
_cell.angle_gamma   90.00
#
_symmetry.space_group_name_H-M   'P 1'
#
loop_
_entity.id
_entity.type
_entity.pdbx_description
1 polymer ?
#
loop_
_entity_poly.entity_id
_entity_poly.type
_entity_poly.pdbx_seq_one_letter_code
_entity_poly.pdbx_strand_id
1 'polypeptide(L)'
;MSKCIFCHERKGKRPCPALGGAICSQCCGTHRVVSIACHSDCVYLDTNVEYQQKRVGDQFEQERRAFYKDLLEQSGDKAAEMFY
;
A
#
# COMPACT_ATOMS: atom_id res chain seq x y z
N MET A 1 -23.06 -8.93 17.52
CA MET A 1 -21.79 -8.47 16.90
C MET A 1 -20.84 -8.05 18.01
N SER A 2 -19.64 -8.62 18.07
CA SER A 2 -18.63 -8.27 19.08
C SER A 2 -18.00 -6.90 18.78
N LYS A 3 -17.62 -6.20 19.84
CA LYS A 3 -16.79 -5.00 19.73
C LYS A 3 -15.37 -5.40 19.31
N CYS A 4 -14.66 -4.48 18.65
CA CYS A 4 -13.26 -4.63 18.32
C CYS A 4 -12.47 -4.97 19.58
N ILE A 5 -11.74 -6.07 19.61
CA ILE A 5 -10.94 -6.47 20.78
C ILE A 5 -9.68 -5.60 20.98
N PHE A 6 -9.35 -4.75 20.01
CA PHE A 6 -8.18 -3.86 20.08
C PHE A 6 -8.55 -2.48 20.63
N CYS A 7 -9.58 -1.84 20.08
CA CYS A 7 -9.99 -0.50 20.49
C CYS A 7 -11.27 -0.45 21.34
N HIS A 8 -12.04 -1.54 21.42
CA HIS A 8 -13.32 -1.63 22.14
C HIS A 8 -14.39 -0.58 21.82
N GLU A 9 -14.16 0.29 20.82
CA GLU A 9 -15.11 1.35 20.42
C GLU A 9 -15.90 0.97 19.17
N ARG A 10 -15.20 0.43 18.16
CA ARG A 10 -15.78 0.12 16.85
C ARG A 10 -16.26 -1.33 16.79
N LYS A 11 -17.16 -1.62 15.84
CA LYS A 11 -17.62 -3.00 15.58
C LYS A 11 -16.46 -3.87 15.06
N GLY A 12 -16.22 -5.01 15.70
CA GLY A 12 -15.29 -6.03 15.22
C GLY A 12 -15.90 -6.74 14.02
N LYS A 13 -15.35 -6.52 12.83
CA LYS A 13 -15.84 -7.11 11.57
C LYS A 13 -14.91 -8.18 11.00
N ARG A 14 -13.66 -8.23 11.45
CA ARG A 14 -12.62 -9.13 10.95
C ARG A 14 -12.18 -10.08 12.06
N PRO A 15 -12.16 -11.40 11.86
CA PRO A 15 -11.51 -12.31 12.80
C PRO A 15 -9.99 -12.08 12.77
N CYS A 16 -9.36 -11.99 13.93
CA CYS A 16 -7.93 -11.82 14.10
C CYS A 16 -7.37 -13.02 14.89
N PRO A 17 -6.65 -13.94 14.23
CA PRO A 17 -6.05 -15.10 14.89
C PRO A 17 -5.04 -14.70 15.97
N ALA A 18 -4.24 -13.66 15.71
CA ALA A 18 -3.18 -13.18 16.60
C ALA A 18 -3.69 -12.63 17.94
N LEU A 19 -4.92 -12.10 17.96
CA LEU A 19 -5.53 -11.52 19.15
C LEU A 19 -6.67 -12.39 19.71
N GLY A 20 -6.95 -13.55 19.09
CA GLY A 20 -7.99 -14.49 19.54
C GLY A 20 -9.42 -13.97 19.44
N GLY A 21 -9.72 -13.02 18.55
CA GLY A 21 -11.09 -12.50 18.42
C GLY A 21 -11.29 -11.47 17.31
N ALA A 22 -12.42 -10.74 17.34
CA ALA A 22 -12.83 -9.86 16.25
C ALA A 22 -12.25 -8.44 16.38
N ILE A 23 -11.61 -7.93 15.33
CA ILE A 23 -11.02 -6.59 15.23
C ILE A 23 -11.75 -5.74 14.17
N CYS A 24 -11.71 -4.42 14.28
CA CYS A 24 -12.21 -3.53 13.23
C CYS A 24 -11.20 -3.37 12.09
N SER A 25 -11.66 -3.01 10.89
CA SER A 25 -10.79 -2.85 9.70
C SER A 25 -9.70 -1.80 9.87
N GLN A 26 -9.99 -0.72 10.60
CA GLN A 26 -9.05 0.37 10.85
C GLN A 26 -7.90 -0.09 11.77
N CYS A 27 -8.22 -0.66 12.94
CA CYS A 27 -7.18 -1.19 13.83
C CYS A 27 -6.36 -2.32 13.17
N CYS A 28 -7.00 -3.18 12.37
CA CYS A 28 -6.31 -4.20 11.58
C CYS A 28 -5.34 -3.58 10.57
N GLY A 29 -5.74 -2.54 9.82
CA GLY A 29 -4.87 -1.89 8.84
C GLY A 29 -3.70 -1.13 9.46
N THR A 30 -3.93 -0.46 10.60
CA THR A 30 -2.93 0.38 11.28
C THR A 30 -1.91 -0.44 12.07
N HIS A 31 -2.34 -1.52 12.73
CA HIS A 31 -1.50 -2.24 13.68
C HIS A 31 -1.03 -3.62 13.19
N ARG A 32 -1.51 -4.12 12.03
CA ARG A 32 -1.01 -5.38 11.45
C ARG A 32 0.51 -5.32 11.26
N VAL A 33 1.23 -6.37 11.66
CA VAL A 33 2.69 -6.51 11.54
C VAL A 33 3.52 -5.49 12.35
N VAL A 34 2.94 -4.37 12.77
CA VAL A 34 3.61 -3.33 13.56
C VAL A 34 3.47 -3.58 15.05
N SER A 35 2.22 -3.69 15.54
CA SER A 35 1.91 -3.89 16.96
C SER A 35 1.17 -5.19 17.24
N ILE A 36 0.61 -5.81 16.19
CA ILE A 36 -0.05 -7.11 16.26
C ILE A 36 0.88 -8.13 15.62
N ALA A 37 1.20 -9.19 16.35
CA ALA A 37 1.97 -10.34 15.88
C ALA A 37 1.14 -11.17 14.88
N CYS A 38 0.93 -10.63 13.68
CA CYS A 38 0.13 -11.27 12.65
C CYS A 38 0.83 -12.52 12.11
N HIS A 39 0.06 -13.61 11.97
CA HIS A 39 0.52 -14.81 11.28
C HIS A 39 0.69 -14.52 9.78
N SER A 40 1.68 -15.16 9.13
CA SER A 40 1.92 -15.06 7.68
C SER A 40 0.67 -15.37 6.88
N ASP A 41 -0.11 -16.35 7.35
CA ASP A 41 -1.30 -16.88 6.66
C ASP A 41 -2.55 -16.01 6.87
N CYS A 42 -2.41 -14.80 7.42
CA CYS A 42 -3.52 -13.89 7.61
C CYS A 42 -4.04 -13.39 6.25
N VAL A 43 -5.30 -13.71 5.92
CA VAL A 43 -6.00 -13.29 4.69
C VAL A 43 -5.97 -11.76 4.46
N TYR A 44 -5.77 -10.98 5.53
CA TYR A 44 -5.73 -9.51 5.47
C TYR A 44 -4.32 -8.92 5.34
N LEU A 45 -3.27 -9.73 5.26
CA LEU A 45 -1.90 -9.26 5.03
C LEU A 45 -1.66 -8.99 3.53
N ASP A 46 -2.06 -9.92 2.66
CA ASP A 46 -1.59 -10.01 1.27
C ASP A 46 -2.22 -9.00 0.29
N THR A 47 -3.30 -8.33 0.68
CA THR A 47 -4.22 -7.71 -0.29
C THR A 47 -3.79 -6.36 -0.89
N ASN A 48 -2.53 -5.91 -0.77
CA ASN A 48 -2.17 -4.56 -1.23
C ASN A 48 -0.78 -4.36 -1.84
N VAL A 49 0.08 -5.38 -1.95
CA VAL A 49 1.43 -5.16 -2.51
C VAL A 49 1.36 -4.89 -4.01
N GLU A 50 0.67 -5.74 -4.78
CA GLU A 50 0.59 -5.59 -6.24
C GLU A 50 -0.13 -4.31 -6.67
N TYR A 51 -1.22 -3.93 -6.00
CA TYR A 51 -1.95 -2.71 -6.33
C TYR A 51 -1.14 -1.44 -6.01
N GLN A 52 -0.43 -1.42 -4.87
CA GLN A 52 0.43 -0.30 -4.52
C GLN A 52 1.65 -0.22 -5.44
N GLN A 53 2.28 -1.35 -5.77
CA GLN A 53 3.39 -1.41 -6.71
C GLN A 53 2.99 -0.93 -8.11
N LYS A 54 1.80 -1.33 -8.61
CA LYS A 54 1.28 -0.81 -9.88
C LYS A 54 1.10 0.71 -9.86
N ARG A 55 0.43 1.26 -8.84
CA ARG A 55 0.24 2.73 -8.76
C ARG A 55 1.55 3.50 -8.71
N VAL A 56 2.53 2.99 -7.97
CA VAL A 56 3.85 3.62 -7.86
C VAL A 56 4.58 3.54 -9.21
N GLY A 57 4.52 2.40 -9.90
CA GLY A 57 5.05 2.24 -11.25
C GLY A 57 4.42 3.22 -12.26
N ASP A 58 3.09 3.35 -12.24
CA ASP A 58 2.36 4.27 -13.13
C ASP A 58 2.74 5.74 -12.88
N GLN A 59 2.94 6.13 -11.62
CA GLN A 59 3.37 7.49 -11.25
C GLN A 59 4.79 7.78 -11.75
N PHE A 60 5.72 6.86 -11.52
CA PHE A 60 7.09 7.01 -12.02
C PHE A 60 7.15 7.08 -13.54
N GLU A 61 6.32 6.32 -14.25
CA GLU A 61 6.26 6.38 -15.71
C GLU A 61 5.76 7.75 -16.21
N GLN A 62 4.75 8.33 -15.55
CA GLN A 62 4.23 9.65 -15.89
C GLN A 62 5.26 10.76 -15.65
N GLU A 63 5.91 10.76 -14.48
CA GLU A 63 6.95 11.73 -14.15
C GLU A 63 8.13 11.63 -15.12
N ARG A 64 8.56 10.40 -15.42
CA ARG A 64 9.61 10.15 -16.41
C ARG A 64 9.22 10.68 -17.78
N ARG A 65 7.99 10.42 -18.25
CA ARG A 65 7.50 10.90 -19.55
C ARG A 65 7.42 12.43 -19.61
N ALA A 66 6.97 13.08 -18.54
CA ALA A 66 6.94 14.53 -18.44
C ALA A 66 8.35 15.12 -18.51
N PHE A 67 9.29 14.54 -17.76
CA PHE A 67 10.69 14.95 -17.78
C PHE A 67 11.33 14.81 -19.17
N TYR A 68 11.14 13.69 -19.87
CA TYR A 68 11.64 13.51 -21.23
C TYR A 68 11.05 14.53 -22.21
N LYS A 69 9.76 14.82 -22.09
CA LYS A 69 9.10 15.80 -22.94
C LYS A 69 9.70 17.20 -22.74
N ASP A 70 9.85 17.63 -21.48
CA ASP A 70 10.48 18.90 -21.14
C ASP A 70 11.94 18.96 -21.62
N LEU A 71 12.69 17.87 -21.47
CA LEU A 71 14.08 17.78 -21.92
C LEU A 71 14.21 17.94 -23.44
N LEU A 72 13.34 17.26 -24.21
CA LEU A 72 13.27 17.37 -25.67
C LEU A 72 12.89 18.79 -26.11
N GLU A 73 11.92 19.41 -25.43
CA GLU A 73 11.50 20.78 -25.73
C GLU A 73 12.60 21.81 -25.41
N GLN A 74 13.37 21.62 -24.34
CA GLN A 74 14.39 22.58 -23.89
C GLN A 74 15.77 22.41 -24.55
N SER A 75 16.12 21.20 -24.97
CA SER A 75 17.51 20.85 -25.31
C SER A 75 17.73 20.36 -26.74
N GLY A 76 16.65 20.09 -27.49
CA GLY A 76 16.71 19.40 -28.79
C GLY A 76 17.12 17.93 -28.67
N ASP A 77 16.97 17.18 -29.77
CA ASP A 77 17.00 15.70 -29.82
C ASP A 77 18.22 15.01 -29.16
N LYS A 78 19.36 15.70 -29.04
CA LYS A 78 20.61 15.13 -28.50
C LYS A 78 20.64 14.92 -26.99
N ALA A 79 19.73 15.52 -26.21
CA ALA A 79 19.72 15.36 -24.75
C ALA A 79 19.03 14.07 -24.28
N ALA A 80 18.10 13.53 -25.07
CA ALA A 80 17.33 12.34 -24.71
C ALA A 80 18.12 11.02 -24.86
N GLU A 81 19.22 11.02 -25.63
CA GLU A 81 20.07 9.83 -25.85
C GLU A 81 20.89 9.41 -24.61
N MET A 82 21.03 10.26 -23.58
CA MET A 82 21.85 9.94 -22.39
C MET A 82 21.18 9.01 -21.35
N PHE A 83 19.90 8.66 -21.55
CA PHE A 83 19.11 7.92 -20.55
C PHE A 83 18.34 6.71 -21.12
N TYR A 84 18.66 6.30 -22.36
CA TYR A 84 18.19 5.07 -23.00
C TYR A 84 19.25 3.97 -22.91
#